data_AF-A0A7W3MT01-F1
#
_entry.id   AF-A0A7W3MT01-F1
#
_cell.length_a   1.000
_cell.length_b   1.000
_cell.length_c   1.000
_cell.angle_alpha   90.00
_cell.angle_beta   90.00
_cell.angle_gamma   90.00
#
_symmetry.space_group_name_H-M   'P 1'
#
loop_
_entity.id
_entity.type
_entity.pdbx_description
1 polymer ?
#
loop_
_entity_poly.entity_id
_entity_poly.type
_entity_poly.pdbx_seq_one_letter_code
_entity_poly.pdbx_strand_id
1 'polypeptide(L)' 'MDDAAFLLEWLLEQEVNALLRVDPPRGSRPWTFHASGGPLAGRWVRVDADSAEECVRRAWKALRKAGVEVP' A
#
# COMPACT_ATOMS: atom_id res chain seq x y z
N MET A 1 -14.26 1.69 -10.32
CA MET A 1 -13.02 2.37 -9.92
C MET A 1 -12.03 1.27 -9.59
N ASP A 2 -10.78 1.36 -10.07
CA ASP A 2 -9.76 0.33 -9.80
C ASP A 2 -9.44 0.29 -8.30
N ASP A 3 -9.35 -0.90 -7.70
CA ASP A 3 -9.12 -1.08 -6.25
C ASP A 3 -7.85 -0.36 -5.75
N ALA A 4 -6.83 -0.21 -6.61
CA ALA A 4 -5.61 0.51 -6.27
C ALA A 4 -5.85 2.02 -6.21
N ALA A 5 -6.50 2.58 -7.23
CA ALA A 5 -6.77 4.02 -7.31
C ALA A 5 -7.64 4.48 -6.14
N PHE A 6 -8.72 3.74 -5.85
CA PHE A 6 -9.60 4.01 -4.72
C PHE A 6 -8.85 3.99 -3.38
N LEU A 7 -8.00 2.98 -3.15
CA LEU A 7 -7.19 2.90 -1.93
C LEU A 7 -6.22 4.09 -1.82
N LEU A 8 -5.55 4.47 -2.90
CA LEU A 8 -4.59 5.57 -2.90
C LEU A 8 -5.25 6.93 -2.66
N GLU A 9 -6.40 7.18 -3.28
CA GLU A 9 -7.20 8.40 -3.05
C GLU A 9 -7.64 8.49 -1.58
N TRP A 10 -8.18 7.40 -1.03
CA TRP A 10 -8.58 7.38 0.37
C TRP A 10 -7.40 7.59 1.33
N LEU A 11 -6.25 6.97 1.06
CA LEU A 11 -5.04 7.15 1.88
C LEU A 11 -4.53 8.60 1.85
N LEU A 12 -4.61 9.25 0.68
CA LEU A 12 -4.26 10.66 0.54
C LEU A 12 -5.12 11.55 1.45
N GLU A 13 -6.43 11.29 1.52
CA GLU A 13 -7.36 12.02 2.41
C GLU A 13 -7.02 11.85 3.90
N GLN A 14 -6.37 10.73 4.27
CA GLN A 14 -5.91 10.44 5.63
C GLN A 14 -4.47 10.92 5.90
N GLU A 15 -3.92 11.78 5.05
CA GLU A 15 -2.53 12.28 5.14
C GLU A 15 -1.47 11.16 5.08
N VAL A 16 -1.81 10.02 4.47
CA VAL A 16 -0.88 8.91 4.22
C VAL A 16 -0.24 9.07 2.85
N ASN A 17 1.08 9.25 2.82
CA ASN A 17 1.85 9.19 1.58
C ASN A 17 1.99 7.72 1.15
N ALA A 18 1.34 7.36 0.05
CA ALA A 18 1.32 6.00 -0.48
C ALA A 18 1.69 5.94 -1.96
N LEU A 19 2.33 4.84 -2.37
CA LEU A 19 2.63 4.55 -3.76
C LEU A 19 2.47 3.05 -4.04
N LEU A 20 2.04 2.74 -5.25
CA LEU A 20 2.11 1.42 -5.86
C LEU A 20 3.01 1.53 -7.09
N ARG A 21 4.08 0.73 -7.15
CA ARG A 21 5.05 0.79 -8.24
C ARG A 21 5.48 -0.59 -8.72
N VAL A 22 5.97 -0.64 -9.95
CA VAL A 22 6.69 -1.79 -10.48
C VAL A 22 8.18 -1.58 -10.27
N ASP A 23 8.83 -2.52 -9.60
CA ASP A 23 10.26 -2.54 -9.38
C ASP A 23 10.97 -3.37 -10.46
N PRO A 24 12.16 -2.94 -10.95
CA PRO A 24 12.94 -3.70 -11.92
C PRO A 24 13.37 -5.05 -11.31
N PRO A 25 13.54 -6.10 -12.13
CA PRO A 25 13.78 -7.45 -11.64
C PRO A 25 15.08 -7.53 -10.82
N ARG A 26 14.93 -7.61 -9.49
CA ARG A 26 16.00 -7.90 -8.52
C ARG A 26 15.59 -9.05 -7.59
N GLY A 27 15.20 -10.19 -8.17
CA GLY A 27 15.09 -11.46 -7.43
C GLY A 27 13.83 -11.70 -6.62
N SER A 28 12.85 -10.80 -6.57
CA SER A 28 11.50 -11.11 -6.07
C SER A 28 10.46 -10.10 -6.53
N ARG A 29 9.21 -10.58 -6.67
CA ARG A 29 7.93 -9.85 -6.64
C ARG A 29 7.97 -8.43 -7.23
N PRO A 30 7.59 -8.25 -8.51
CA PRO A 30 7.77 -6.99 -9.24
C PRO A 30 6.90 -5.83 -8.73
N TRP A 31 5.87 -6.08 -7.92
CA TRP A 31 4.99 -5.02 -7.43
C TRP A 31 5.29 -4.68 -5.98
N THR A 32 5.46 -3.39 -5.71
CA THR A 32 5.70 -2.84 -4.37
C THR A 32 4.64 -1.81 -4.03
N PHE A 33 3.97 -2.00 -2.89
CA PHE A 33 3.19 -0.98 -2.22
C PHE A 33 3.99 -0.45 -1.04
N HIS A 34 4.01 0.87 -0.88
CA HIS A 34 4.61 1.53 0.28
C HIS A 34 3.68 2.63 0.80
N ALA A 35 3.49 2.71 2.12
CA ALA A 35 2.70 3.74 2.78
C ALA A 35 3.37 4.22 4.07
N SER A 36 3.30 5.51 4.35
CA SER A 36 3.88 6.17 5.52
C SER A 36 3.18 7.50 5.82
N GLY A 37 3.31 8.01 7.04
CA GLY A 37 2.66 9.27 7.44
C GLY A 37 1.26 9.08 8.03
N GLY A 38 0.60 10.20 8.36
CA GLY A 38 -0.70 10.24 9.01
C GLY A 38 -0.81 9.27 10.20
N PRO A 39 -1.84 8.39 10.25
CA PRO A 39 -2.07 7.44 11.34
C PRO A 39 -0.96 6.39 11.52
N LEU A 40 0.02 6.29 10.61
CA LEU A 40 1.14 5.36 10.75
C LEU A 40 2.23 5.85 11.74
N ALA A 41 2.11 7.03 12.35
CA ALA A 41 2.86 7.50 13.54
C ALA A 41 4.34 7.03 13.66
N GLY A 42 5.16 7.31 12.64
CA GLY A 42 6.59 6.97 12.61
C GLY A 42 6.91 5.54 12.12
N ARG A 43 5.92 4.79 11.67
CA ARG A 43 6.04 3.48 11.02
C ARG A 43 5.73 3.61 9.53
N TRP A 44 6.04 2.55 8.80
CA TRP A 44 5.69 2.42 7.39
C TRP A 44 5.18 1.00 7.12
N VAL A 45 4.35 0.89 6.08
CA VAL A 45 3.89 -0.38 5.52
C VAL A 45 4.58 -0.56 4.19
N ARG A 46 5.19 -1.73 3.98
CA ARG A 46 5.62 -2.19 2.67
C ARG A 46 5.09 -3.58 2.41
N VAL A 47 4.67 -3.79 1.18
CA VAL A 47 4.24 -5.09 0.68
C VAL A 47 4.86 -5.28 -0.69
N ASP A 48 5.46 -6.45 -0.91
CA ASP A 48 5.86 -6.88 -2.24
C ASP A 48 4.94 -8.05 -2.69
N ALA A 49 4.57 -8.08 -3.97
CA ALA A 49 3.70 -9.12 -4.55
C ALA A 49 4.01 -9.41 -6.04
N ASP A 50 3.46 -10.53 -6.53
CA ASP A 50 3.71 -11.00 -7.90
C ASP A 50 2.80 -10.30 -8.94
N SER A 51 1.70 -9.70 -8.48
CA SER A 51 0.78 -8.87 -9.29
C SER A 51 0.33 -7.62 -8.53
N ALA A 52 -0.19 -6.62 -9.27
CA ALA A 52 -0.75 -5.39 -8.70
C ALA A 52 -1.92 -5.71 -7.75
N GLU A 53 -2.86 -6.55 -8.20
CA GLU A 53 -4.03 -6.96 -7.42
C GLU A 53 -3.63 -7.64 -6.10
N GLU A 54 -2.65 -8.56 -6.15
CA GLU A 54 -2.18 -9.20 -4.94
C GLU A 54 -1.51 -8.19 -4.00
N CYS A 55 -0.75 -7.24 -4.55
CA CYS A 55 -0.08 -6.18 -3.79
C CYS A 55 -1.10 -5.33 -3.03
N VAL A 56 -2.15 -4.87 -3.71
CA VAL A 56 -3.25 -4.10 -3.13
C VAL A 56 -3.96 -4.89 -2.04
N ARG A 57 -4.39 -6.13 -2.31
CA ARG A 57 -5.06 -6.99 -1.33
C ARG A 57 -4.23 -7.20 -0.06
N ARG A 58 -2.91 -7.34 -0.20
CA ARG A 58 -1.99 -7.47 0.93
C ARG A 58 -1.76 -6.13 1.63
N ALA A 59 -1.71 -5.01 0.91
CA ALA A 59 -1.64 -3.67 1.46
C ALA A 59 -2.84 -3.38 2.38
N TRP A 60 -4.07 -3.68 1.94
CA TRP A 60 -5.28 -3.59 2.76
C TRP A 60 -5.14 -4.31 4.10
N LYS A 61 -4.66 -5.56 4.06
CA LYS A 61 -4.42 -6.36 5.28
C LYS A 61 -3.32 -5.77 6.17
N ALA A 62 -2.25 -5.26 5.58
CA ALA A 62 -1.13 -4.70 6.32
C ALA A 62 -1.51 -3.35 6.98
N LEU A 63 -2.27 -2.50 6.29
CA LEU A 63 -2.78 -1.23 6.81
C LEU A 63 -3.73 -1.46 8.01
N ARG A 64 -4.68 -2.40 7.90
CA ARG A 64 -5.55 -2.78 9.04
C ARG A 64 -4.74 -3.26 10.25
N LYS A 65 -3.72 -4.10 10.02
CA LYS A 65 -2.81 -4.55 11.09
C LYS A 65 -1.99 -3.42 11.70
N ALA A 66 -1.69 -2.38 10.92
CA ALA A 66 -0.99 -1.20 11.38
C ALA A 66 -1.92 -0.19 12.11
N GLY A 67 -3.22 -0.48 12.21
CA GLY A 67 -4.19 0.38 12.90
C GLY A 67 -4.82 1.46 12.01
N VAL A 68 -4.66 1.36 10.69
CA VAL A 68 -5.34 2.26 9.74
C VAL A 68 -6.75 1.73 9.47
N GLU A 69 -7.76 2.55 9.73
CA GLU A 69 -9.18 2.25 9.47
C GLU A 69 -9.52 2.41 7.99
N VAL A 70 -8.99 1.50 7.17
CA VAL A 70 -9.26 1.48 5.73
C VAL A 70 -10.72 1.09 5.42
N PRO A 71 -11.30 1.56 4.29
CA PRO A 71 -12.68 1.27 3.86
C PRO A 71 -13.10 -0.21 3.77
#